data_AF-A0A1B9PBB7-F1
#
_entry.id   AF-A0A1B9PBB7-F1
#
_cell.length_a   1.000
_cell.length_b   1.000
_cell.length_c   1.000
_cell.angle_alpha   90.00
_cell.angle_beta   90.00
_cell.angle_gamma   90.00
#
_symmetry.space_group_name_H-M   'P 1'
#
loop_
_entity.id
_entity.type
_entity.pdbx_description
1 polymer ?
#
loop_
_entity_poly.entity_id
_entity_poly.type
_entity_poly.pdbx_seq_one_letter_code
_entity_poly.pdbx_strand_id
1 'polypeptide(L)'
;MYLLELFSAKEDQVQLVTFLLSAGLAIVVLLINQMFVNRRSKRDFLLSKIEELSDLSIEYASVCGELIDDLMYKFENKNINNYEISYKSLRKINTVIRRIELICELYFENTGFSTDNYHVSGFQIIEYLDKWKQIGMDEGDVYALFESAYCLIDKREEWLAEISLNLAKRCGH
;
A
#
# COMPACT_ATOMS: atom_id res chain seq x y z
N MET A 1 30.23 -43.89 -26.35
CA MET A 1 30.38 -45.36 -26.42
C MET A 1 31.46 -45.90 -25.48
N TYR A 2 32.12 -45.08 -24.63
CA TYR A 2 33.17 -45.56 -23.70
C TYR A 2 32.72 -45.75 -22.25
N LEU A 3 31.62 -45.11 -21.80
CA LEU A 3 31.12 -45.25 -20.41
C LEU A 3 30.42 -46.59 -20.15
N LEU A 4 29.88 -47.24 -21.18
CA LEU A 4 29.20 -48.54 -21.06
C LEU A 4 30.19 -49.71 -21.03
N GLU A 5 31.35 -49.59 -21.68
CA GLU A 5 32.40 -50.62 -21.65
C GLU A 5 33.19 -50.63 -20.32
N LEU A 6 33.30 -49.48 -19.64
CA LEU A 6 33.99 -49.35 -18.35
C LEU A 6 33.21 -49.99 -17.19
N PHE A 7 31.91 -50.25 -17.36
CA PHE A 7 30.98 -50.77 -16.33
C PHE A 7 30.34 -52.11 -16.77
N SER A 8 31.13 -52.99 -17.38
CA SER A 8 30.69 -54.33 -17.82
C SER A 8 30.43 -55.30 -16.65
N ALA A 9 31.06 -55.05 -15.49
CA ALA A 9 30.80 -55.81 -14.27
C ALA A 9 29.46 -55.39 -13.65
N LYS A 10 28.55 -56.37 -13.44
CA LYS A 10 27.21 -56.14 -12.87
C LYS A 10 27.25 -55.39 -11.53
N GLU A 11 28.33 -55.55 -10.76
CA GLU A 11 28.51 -54.94 -9.45
C GLU A 11 28.75 -53.43 -9.53
N ASP A 12 29.63 -52.98 -10.42
CA ASP A 12 29.92 -51.55 -10.64
C ASP A 12 28.71 -50.82 -11.24
N GLN A 13 27.93 -51.51 -12.07
CA GLN A 13 26.71 -50.98 -12.67
C GLN A 13 25.63 -50.69 -11.61
N VAL A 14 25.51 -51.56 -10.59
CA VAL A 14 24.59 -51.36 -9.46
C VAL A 14 25.04 -50.21 -8.56
N GLN A 15 26.35 -50.08 -8.30
CA GLN A 15 26.88 -48.95 -7.53
C GLN A 15 26.61 -47.60 -8.22
N LEU A 16 26.83 -47.52 -9.54
CA LEU A 16 26.61 -46.30 -10.30
C LEU A 16 25.12 -45.89 -10.33
N VAL A 17 24.21 -46.85 -10.50
CA VAL A 17 22.75 -46.61 -10.40
C VAL A 17 22.36 -46.14 -8.99
N THR A 18 22.93 -46.74 -7.95
CA THR A 18 22.67 -46.34 -6.55
C THR A 18 23.18 -44.92 -6.27
N PHE A 19 24.35 -44.56 -6.79
CA PHE A 19 24.89 -43.21 -6.70
C PHE A 19 24.01 -42.19 -7.42
N LEU A 20 23.54 -42.52 -8.62
CA LEU A 20 22.61 -41.69 -9.40
C LEU A 20 21.28 -41.50 -8.69
N LEU A 21 20.72 -42.56 -8.11
CA LEU A 21 19.49 -42.50 -7.32
C LEU A 21 19.68 -41.64 -6.07
N SER A 22 20.79 -41.80 -5.35
CA SER A 22 21.12 -40.99 -4.17
C SER A 22 21.29 -39.50 -4.54
N ALA A 23 22.04 -39.21 -5.59
CA ALA A 23 22.21 -37.86 -6.11
C ALA A 23 20.88 -37.25 -6.58
N GLY A 24 20.06 -38.02 -7.30
CA GLY A 24 18.73 -37.60 -7.74
C GLY A 24 17.82 -37.28 -6.55
N LEU A 25 17.83 -38.13 -5.53
CA LEU A 25 17.02 -37.93 -4.32
C LEU A 25 17.47 -36.68 -3.55
N ALA A 26 18.78 -36.44 -3.45
CA ALA A 26 19.31 -35.21 -2.87
C ALA A 26 18.86 -33.96 -3.64
N ILE A 27 18.90 -33.98 -4.97
CA ILE A 27 18.42 -32.87 -5.82
C ILE A 27 16.93 -32.62 -5.60
N VAL A 28 16.12 -33.68 -5.57
CA VAL A 28 14.66 -33.56 -5.34
C VAL A 28 14.37 -32.93 -3.98
N VAL A 29 15.05 -33.36 -2.91
CA VAL A 29 14.90 -32.76 -1.58
C VAL A 29 15.28 -31.28 -1.60
N LEU A 30 16.37 -30.91 -2.29
CA LEU A 30 16.81 -29.53 -2.43
C LEU A 30 15.77 -28.66 -3.15
N LEU A 31 15.22 -29.15 -4.27
CA LEU A 31 14.20 -28.46 -5.05
C LEU A 31 12.90 -28.26 -4.26
N ILE A 32 12.47 -29.29 -3.53
CA ILE A 32 11.29 -29.20 -2.65
C ILE A 32 11.52 -28.14 -1.57
N ASN A 33 12.68 -28.16 -0.91
CA ASN A 33 13.02 -27.18 0.11
C ASN A 33 13.04 -25.75 -0.45
N GLN A 34 13.70 -25.53 -1.59
CA GLN A 34 13.72 -24.23 -2.28
C GLN A 34 12.31 -23.77 -2.65
N MET A 35 11.44 -24.68 -3.08
CA MET A 35 10.05 -24.34 -3.39
C MET A 35 9.29 -23.87 -2.14
N PHE A 36 9.45 -24.56 -1.00
CA PHE A 36 8.83 -24.15 0.26
C PHE A 36 9.35 -22.79 0.74
N VAL A 37 10.68 -22.60 0.72
CA VAL A 37 11.31 -21.33 1.11
C VAL A 37 10.85 -20.19 0.21
N ASN A 38 10.82 -20.39 -1.11
CA ASN A 38 10.39 -19.37 -2.05
C ASN A 38 8.91 -19.01 -1.87
N ARG A 39 8.03 -20.00 -1.66
CA ARG A 39 6.60 -19.76 -1.37
C ARG A 39 6.41 -18.95 -0.08
N ARG A 40 7.12 -19.32 0.99
CA ARG A 40 7.07 -18.60 2.25
C ARG A 40 7.59 -17.17 2.11
N SER A 41 8.75 -17.00 1.47
CA SER A 41 9.36 -15.68 1.24
C SER A 41 8.46 -14.76 0.42
N LYS A 42 7.79 -15.27 -0.62
CA LYS A 42 6.80 -14.50 -1.39
C LYS A 42 5.63 -14.04 -0.53
N ARG A 43 5.10 -14.92 0.32
CA ARG A 43 4.00 -14.58 1.23
C ARG A 43 4.42 -13.52 2.25
N ASP A 44 5.55 -13.73 2.91
CA ASP A 44 6.06 -12.80 3.92
C ASP A 44 6.37 -11.42 3.30
N PHE A 45 6.83 -11.39 2.04
CA PHE A 45 7.01 -10.14 1.28
C PHE A 45 5.69 -9.43 0.99
N LEU A 46 4.65 -10.15 0.54
CA LEU A 46 3.32 -9.56 0.30
C LEU A 46 2.69 -9.02 1.59
N LEU A 47 2.85 -9.73 2.72
CA LEU A 47 2.38 -9.25 4.01
C LEU A 47 3.06 -7.95 4.43
N SER A 48 4.39 -7.85 4.25
CA SER A 48 5.13 -6.61 4.50
C SER A 48 4.62 -5.44 3.64
N LYS A 49 4.12 -5.71 2.42
CA LYS A 49 3.48 -4.69 1.57
C LYS A 49 2.09 -4.28 2.03
N ILE A 50 1.35 -5.17 2.67
CA ILE A 50 0.07 -4.84 3.31
C ILE A 50 0.30 -3.99 4.56
N GLU A 51 1.32 -4.31 5.36
CA GLU A 51 1.73 -3.50 6.50
C GLU A 51 2.15 -2.09 6.04
N GLU A 52 2.98 -1.98 5.01
CA GLU A 52 3.38 -0.69 4.42
C GLU A 52 2.15 0.09 3.89
N LEU A 53 1.15 -0.59 3.31
CA LEU A 53 -0.10 0.04 2.87
C LEU A 53 -0.92 0.58 4.05
N SER A 54 -0.98 -0.16 5.15
CA SER A 54 -1.66 0.28 6.38
C SER A 54 -0.97 1.51 6.98
N ASP A 55 0.35 1.51 7.04
CA ASP A 55 1.12 2.66 7.53
C ASP A 55 0.89 3.90 6.65
N LEU A 56 0.87 3.72 5.33
CA LEU A 56 0.57 4.80 4.39
C LEU A 56 -0.87 5.33 4.52
N SER A 57 -1.83 4.49 4.89
CA SER A 57 -3.21 4.91 5.16
C SER A 57 -3.26 5.88 6.34
N ILE A 58 -2.57 5.54 7.43
CA ILE A 58 -2.49 6.38 8.63
C ILE A 58 -1.71 7.66 8.30
N GLU A 59 -0.62 7.57 7.53
CA GLU A 59 0.14 8.74 7.07
C GLU A 59 -0.73 9.67 6.22
N TYR A 60 -1.58 9.13 5.35
CA TYR A 60 -2.52 9.91 4.55
C TYR A 60 -3.49 10.69 5.44
N ALA A 61 -4.13 10.01 6.39
CA ALA A 61 -5.09 10.63 7.30
C ALA A 61 -4.42 11.71 8.15
N SER A 62 -3.24 11.44 8.69
CA SER A 62 -2.44 12.40 9.46
C SER A 62 -2.07 13.64 8.65
N VAL A 63 -1.54 13.48 7.43
CA VAL A 63 -1.12 14.64 6.60
C VAL A 63 -2.33 15.44 6.12
N CYS A 64 -3.46 14.79 5.84
CA CYS A 64 -4.71 15.51 5.53
C CYS A 64 -5.24 16.25 6.76
N GLY A 65 -5.23 15.62 7.94
CA GLY A 65 -5.61 16.25 9.21
C GLY A 65 -4.76 17.49 9.50
N GLU A 66 -3.43 17.39 9.38
CA GLU A 66 -2.52 18.53 9.54
C GLU A 66 -2.86 19.70 8.60
N LEU A 67 -3.27 19.40 7.35
CA LEU A 67 -3.70 20.43 6.40
C LEU A 67 -4.99 21.10 6.87
N ILE A 68 -5.99 20.32 7.29
CA ILE A 68 -7.27 20.85 7.78
C ILE A 68 -7.08 21.64 9.08
N ASP A 69 -6.20 21.20 9.98
CA ASP A 69 -5.87 21.91 11.21
C ASP A 69 -5.19 23.27 10.93
N ASP A 70 -4.24 23.32 10.00
CA ASP A 70 -3.60 24.58 9.58
C ASP A 70 -4.62 25.54 8.95
N LEU A 71 -5.58 24.99 8.20
CA LEU A 71 -6.70 25.74 7.63
C LEU A 71 -7.60 26.33 8.72
N MET A 72 -8.01 25.52 9.69
CA MET A 72 -8.88 25.93 10.79
C MET A 72 -8.20 26.99 11.65
N TYR A 73 -6.92 26.81 11.99
CA TYR A 73 -6.14 27.79 12.73
C TYR A 73 -6.07 29.15 12.01
N LYS A 74 -5.88 29.15 10.68
CA LYS A 74 -5.86 30.39 9.88
C LYS A 74 -7.23 31.04 9.79
N PHE A 75 -8.29 30.23 9.73
CA PHE A 75 -9.67 30.70 9.76
C PHE A 75 -9.97 31.46 11.05
N GLU A 76 -9.68 30.84 12.20
CA GLU A 76 -9.92 31.42 13.53
C GLU A 76 -9.12 32.71 13.77
N ASN A 77 -7.89 32.77 13.27
CA ASN A 77 -7.03 33.95 13.39
C ASN A 77 -7.33 35.05 12.35
N LYS A 78 -8.40 34.91 11.55
CA LYS A 78 -8.82 35.87 10.50
C LYS A 78 -7.74 36.20 9.46
N ASN A 79 -6.73 35.34 9.30
CA ASN A 79 -5.64 35.47 8.33
C ASN A 79 -5.97 34.77 6.99
N ILE A 80 -7.22 34.90 6.54
CA ILE A 80 -7.75 34.14 5.39
C ILE A 80 -7.51 34.86 4.06
N ASN A 81 -7.21 36.16 4.08
CA ASN A 81 -7.03 36.94 2.85
C ASN A 81 -5.85 36.37 2.02
N ASN A 82 -6.16 35.84 0.84
CA ASN A 82 -5.24 35.14 -0.06
C ASN A 82 -4.61 33.88 0.55
N TYR A 83 -5.42 33.00 1.12
CA TYR A 83 -4.95 31.68 1.49
C TYR A 83 -4.55 30.88 0.24
N GLU A 84 -3.28 30.49 0.17
CA GLU A 84 -2.75 29.55 -0.80
C GLU A 84 -2.29 28.30 -0.03
N ILE A 85 -2.75 27.12 -0.45
CA ILE A 85 -2.29 25.88 0.15
C ILE A 85 -0.79 25.78 -0.06
N SER A 86 -0.06 25.49 1.02
CA SER A 86 1.38 25.26 0.91
C SER A 86 1.66 24.14 -0.08
N TYR A 87 2.42 24.45 -1.13
CA TYR A 87 2.91 23.47 -2.10
C TYR A 87 3.58 22.27 -1.41
N LYS A 88 4.22 22.50 -0.26
CA LYS A 88 4.83 21.45 0.56
C LYS A 88 3.80 20.43 1.07
N SER A 89 2.65 20.89 1.56
CA SER A 89 1.57 20.03 2.06
C SER A 89 0.92 19.24 0.91
N LEU A 90 0.62 19.89 -0.22
CA LEU A 90 0.10 19.21 -1.42
C LEU A 90 1.06 18.14 -1.92
N ARG A 91 2.36 18.44 -1.97
CA ARG A 91 3.38 17.48 -2.40
C ARG A 91 3.47 16.29 -1.47
N LYS A 92 3.37 16.48 -0.15
CA LYS A 92 3.33 15.36 0.81
C LYS A 92 2.12 14.45 0.54
N ILE A 93 0.91 15.01 0.47
CA ILE A 93 -0.31 14.23 0.22
C ILE A 93 -0.22 13.45 -1.09
N ASN A 94 0.19 14.11 -2.19
CA ASN A 94 0.36 13.46 -3.48
C ASN A 94 1.44 12.36 -3.44
N THR A 95 2.50 12.54 -2.64
CA THR A 95 3.53 11.51 -2.47
C THR A 95 2.98 10.27 -1.78
N VAL A 96 2.18 10.46 -0.71
CA VAL A 96 1.52 9.35 0.00
C VAL A 96 0.55 8.62 -0.92
N ILE A 97 -0.34 9.34 -1.62
CA ILE A 97 -1.28 8.76 -2.59
C ILE A 97 -0.54 7.97 -3.68
N ARG A 98 0.55 8.51 -4.22
CA ARG A 98 1.38 7.83 -5.23
C ARG A 98 2.00 6.54 -4.69
N ARG A 99 2.46 6.54 -3.44
CA ARG A 99 3.02 5.34 -2.80
C ARG A 99 1.94 4.26 -2.61
N ILE A 100 0.74 4.66 -2.18
CA ILE A 100 -0.42 3.77 -2.07
C ILE A 100 -0.76 3.17 -3.44
N GLU A 101 -0.87 4.01 -4.48
CA GLU A 101 -1.12 3.61 -5.87
C GLU A 101 -0.10 2.56 -6.34
N LEU A 102 1.20 2.84 -6.15
CA LEU A 102 2.27 1.93 -6.55
C LEU A 102 2.21 0.59 -5.82
N ILE A 103 1.91 0.58 -4.52
CA ILE A 103 1.80 -0.67 -3.77
C ILE A 103 0.60 -1.48 -4.27
N CYS A 104 -0.54 -0.82 -4.44
CA CYS A 104 -1.74 -1.44 -4.99
C CYS A 104 -1.47 -2.04 -6.38
N GLU A 105 -0.91 -1.27 -7.32
CA GLU A 105 -0.73 -1.72 -8.71
C GLU A 105 0.37 -2.77 -8.89
N LEU A 106 1.48 -2.68 -8.13
CA LEU A 106 2.63 -3.57 -8.33
C LEU A 106 2.48 -4.93 -7.65
N TYR A 107 1.78 -4.97 -6.51
CA TYR A 107 1.76 -6.16 -5.65
C TYR A 107 0.39 -6.82 -5.54
N PHE A 108 -0.71 -6.15 -5.90
CA PHE A 108 -2.05 -6.67 -5.70
C PHE A 108 -2.95 -6.47 -6.94
N GLU A 109 -3.56 -7.55 -7.41
CA GLU A 109 -4.54 -7.45 -8.50
C GLU A 109 -5.91 -7.00 -7.97
N ASN A 110 -6.56 -6.07 -8.67
CA ASN A 110 -7.94 -5.63 -8.43
C ASN A 110 -8.22 -5.20 -6.98
N THR A 111 -7.44 -4.24 -6.46
CA THR A 111 -7.65 -3.66 -5.13
C THR A 111 -8.88 -2.75 -5.04
N GLY A 112 -9.39 -2.26 -6.18
CA GLY A 112 -10.48 -1.28 -6.23
C GLY A 112 -10.07 0.14 -5.81
N PHE A 113 -8.77 0.36 -5.56
CA PHE A 113 -8.22 1.67 -5.24
C PHE A 113 -8.24 2.59 -6.47
N SER A 114 -8.67 3.82 -6.29
CA SER A 114 -8.65 4.89 -7.30
C SER A 114 -8.13 6.16 -6.68
N THR A 115 -7.08 6.73 -7.28
CA THR A 115 -6.43 7.97 -6.81
C THR A 115 -7.36 9.19 -6.86
N ASP A 116 -8.32 9.19 -7.79
CA ASP A 116 -9.31 10.25 -7.95
C ASP A 116 -10.08 10.55 -6.66
N ASN A 117 -10.34 9.51 -5.86
CA ASN A 117 -11.10 9.60 -4.63
C ASN A 117 -10.32 10.22 -3.47
N TYR A 118 -9.01 10.43 -3.58
CA TYR A 118 -8.14 10.84 -2.46
C TYR A 118 -7.50 12.22 -2.65
N HIS A 119 -7.72 12.85 -3.79
CA HIS A 119 -7.16 14.17 -4.06
C HIS A 119 -7.70 15.24 -3.10
N VAL A 120 -6.83 16.23 -2.87
CA VAL A 120 -7.09 17.39 -2.02
C VAL A 120 -8.25 18.24 -2.57
N SER A 121 -8.47 18.23 -3.88
CA SER A 121 -9.64 18.86 -4.53
C SER A 121 -10.98 18.30 -4.07
N GLY A 122 -11.01 17.11 -3.45
CA GLY A 122 -12.24 16.55 -2.88
C GLY A 122 -12.70 17.22 -1.58
N PHE A 123 -11.86 18.04 -0.94
CA PHE A 123 -12.23 18.78 0.26
C PHE A 123 -12.93 20.10 -0.10
N GLN A 124 -14.23 20.19 0.16
CA GLN A 124 -15.03 21.38 -0.14
C GLN A 124 -14.50 22.64 0.56
N ILE A 125 -13.97 22.49 1.78
CA ILE A 125 -13.40 23.62 2.54
C ILE A 125 -12.32 24.37 1.73
N ILE A 126 -11.56 23.68 0.89
CA ILE A 126 -10.50 24.29 0.08
C ILE A 126 -11.05 25.21 -1.01
N GLU A 127 -12.23 24.89 -1.55
CA GLU A 127 -12.88 25.68 -2.59
C GLU A 127 -13.60 26.91 -2.03
N TYR A 128 -14.15 26.81 -0.81
CA TYR A 128 -15.02 27.83 -0.24
C TYR A 128 -14.33 28.76 0.77
N LEU A 129 -13.15 28.41 1.29
CA LEU A 129 -12.48 29.17 2.34
C LEU A 129 -12.08 30.59 1.93
N ASP A 130 -11.79 30.86 0.67
CA ASP A 130 -11.44 32.20 0.18
C ASP A 130 -12.68 33.07 -0.14
N LYS A 131 -13.83 32.43 -0.38
CA LYS A 131 -15.06 33.07 -0.89
C LYS A 131 -16.24 33.03 0.08
N TRP A 132 -16.14 32.37 1.23
CA TRP A 132 -17.28 32.15 2.14
C TRP A 132 -18.04 33.45 2.49
N LYS A 133 -17.31 34.55 2.74
CA LYS A 133 -17.92 35.88 3.00
C LYS A 133 -18.63 36.48 1.78
N GLN A 134 -18.14 36.19 0.57
CA GLN A 134 -18.74 36.67 -0.68
C GLN A 134 -19.99 35.87 -1.06
N ILE A 135 -20.01 34.59 -0.67
CA ILE A 135 -21.12 33.66 -0.89
C ILE A 135 -22.23 33.84 0.17
N GLY A 136 -21.95 34.58 1.25
CA GLY A 136 -22.90 34.87 2.31
C GLY A 136 -23.05 33.73 3.33
N MET A 137 -22.05 32.85 3.42
CA MET A 137 -21.99 31.80 4.45
C MET A 137 -21.72 32.43 5.82
N ASP A 138 -22.32 31.86 6.86
CA ASP A 138 -21.96 32.22 8.23
C ASP A 138 -20.73 31.43 8.72
N GLU A 139 -20.19 31.80 9.89
CA GLU A 139 -19.03 31.09 10.45
C GLU A 139 -19.35 29.63 10.78
N GLY A 140 -20.60 29.33 11.19
CA GLY A 140 -21.07 27.98 11.49
C GLY A 140 -21.10 27.07 10.26
N ASP A 141 -21.49 27.60 9.11
CA ASP A 141 -21.45 26.89 7.82
C ASP A 141 -20.01 26.50 7.45
N VAL A 142 -19.02 27.37 7.76
CA VAL A 142 -17.61 27.08 7.52
C VAL A 142 -17.10 26.00 8.49
N TYR A 143 -17.50 26.04 9.76
CA TYR A 143 -17.19 24.97 10.71
C TYR A 143 -17.79 23.62 10.29
N ALA A 144 -19.00 23.61 9.73
CA ALA A 144 -19.60 22.40 9.17
C ALA A 144 -18.80 21.83 7.98
N LEU A 145 -18.20 22.70 7.15
CA LEU A 145 -17.28 22.26 6.10
C LEU A 145 -16.00 21.62 6.66
N PHE A 146 -15.45 22.16 7.76
CA PHE A 146 -14.32 21.55 8.47
C PHE A 146 -14.67 20.16 9.01
N GLU A 147 -15.81 20.02 9.71
CA GLU A 147 -16.29 18.73 10.20
C GLU A 147 -16.51 17.72 9.06
N SER A 148 -17.06 18.18 7.93
CA SER A 148 -17.24 17.33 6.75
C SER A 148 -15.91 16.82 6.19
N ALA A 149 -14.85 17.64 6.25
CA ALA A 149 -13.52 17.28 5.80
C ALA A 149 -12.89 16.21 6.71
N TYR A 150 -12.99 16.34 8.04
CA TYR A 150 -12.54 15.30 8.96
C TYR A 150 -13.30 13.99 8.76
N CYS A 151 -14.63 14.04 8.66
CA CYS A 151 -15.44 12.85 8.39
C CYS A 151 -15.06 12.16 7.06
N LEU A 152 -14.68 12.95 6.04
CA LEU A 152 -14.20 12.41 4.77
C LEU A 152 -12.83 11.74 4.91
N ILE A 153 -11.93 12.30 5.73
CA ILE A 153 -10.62 11.70 6.03
C ILE A 153 -10.82 10.36 6.71
N ASP A 154 -11.63 10.31 7.77
CA ASP A 154 -11.91 9.09 8.53
C ASP A 154 -12.48 7.99 7.62
N LYS A 155 -13.48 8.33 6.79
CA LYS A 155 -14.06 7.38 5.83
C LYS A 155 -13.04 6.85 4.82
N ARG A 156 -12.13 7.70 4.35
CA ARG A 156 -11.08 7.32 3.40
C ARG A 156 -10.03 6.42 4.05
N GLU A 157 -9.69 6.67 5.30
CA GLU A 157 -8.83 5.81 6.12
C GLU A 157 -9.49 4.45 6.38
N GLU A 158 -10.76 4.42 6.80
CA GLU A 158 -11.52 3.19 7.00
C GLU A 158 -11.57 2.35 5.72
N TRP A 159 -11.78 2.99 4.57
CA TRP A 159 -11.79 2.29 3.29
C TRP A 159 -10.43 1.68 2.92
N LEU A 160 -9.32 2.41 3.16
CA LEU A 160 -7.97 1.87 2.97
C LEU A 160 -7.64 0.74 3.95
N ALA A 161 -8.11 0.84 5.20
CA ALA A 161 -8.00 -0.21 6.19
C ALA A 161 -8.78 -1.46 5.76
N GLU A 162 -9.97 -1.30 5.19
CA GLU A 162 -10.77 -2.41 4.65
C GLU A 162 -10.07 -3.08 3.47
N ILE A 163 -9.48 -2.31 2.54
CA ILE A 163 -8.65 -2.83 1.46
C ILE A 163 -7.50 -3.66 2.04
N SER A 164 -6.77 -3.11 3.00
CA SER A 164 -5.63 -3.77 3.64
C SER A 164 -6.03 -5.08 4.32
N LEU A 165 -7.16 -5.08 5.05
CA LEU A 165 -7.72 -6.27 5.70
C LEU A 165 -8.12 -7.35 4.67
N ASN A 166 -8.77 -6.94 3.57
CA ASN A 166 -9.17 -7.85 2.51
C ASN A 166 -7.97 -8.48 1.80
N LEU A 167 -6.90 -7.72 1.60
CA LEU A 167 -5.63 -8.23 1.06
C LEU A 167 -4.95 -9.19 2.04
N ALA A 168 -4.93 -8.88 3.34
CA ALA A 168 -4.38 -9.77 4.37
C ALA A 168 -5.07 -11.13 4.38
N LYS A 169 -6.41 -11.15 4.30
CA LYS A 169 -7.20 -12.39 4.20
C LYS A 169 -6.84 -13.21 2.96
N ARG A 170 -6.69 -12.57 1.81
CA ARG A 170 -6.31 -13.25 0.55
C ARG A 170 -4.90 -13.84 0.60
N CYS A 171 -3.97 -13.20 1.29
CA CYS A 171 -2.58 -13.66 1.42
C CYS A 171 -2.39 -14.78 2.47
N GLY A 172 -3.45 -15.24 3.13
CA GLY A 172 -3.45 -16.44 3.96
C GLY A 172 -3.54 -16.20 5.46
N HIS A 173 -4.33 -15.20 5.87
CA HIS A 173 -4.85 -15.06 7.24
C HIS A 173 -6.35 -15.34 7.31
#